data_AF-A0A1M7JL62-F1
#
_entry.id   AF-A0A1M7JL62-F1
#
_cell.length_a   1.000
_cell.length_b   1.000
_cell.length_c   1.000
_cell.angle_alpha   90.00
_cell.angle_beta   90.00
_cell.angle_gamma   90.00
#
_symmetry.space_group_name_H-M   'P 1'
#
loop_
_entity.id
_entity.type
_entity.pdbx_description
1 polymer ?
#
loop_
_entity_poly.entity_id
_entity_poly.type
_entity_poly.pdbx_seq_one_letter_code
_entity_poly.pdbx_strand_id
1 'polypeptide(L)'
;MQRIIKNNEVIDETWHLLPKDTTFDSLSNCDDLIVPLALWREHGHALKARDGGLGVWLDSDEEAEEIGDAVDQFQVIALNFPAFTDGRSFSNARLLRDRYGYKGELRAIGDVLRDQLFYMRRCGFDAFAVRADKDPYEALEGLKDFSVTYQAATDEPLPLFRRR
;
A
#
# COMPACT_ATOMS: atom_id res chain seq x y z
N MET A 1 -17.52 -9.83 3.27
CA MET A 1 -16.28 -9.16 3.69
C MET A 1 -15.29 -9.31 2.56
N GLN A 2 -14.67 -8.21 2.12
CA GLN A 2 -13.58 -8.29 1.14
C GLN A 2 -12.37 -8.96 1.80
N ARG A 3 -11.58 -9.71 1.02
CA ARG A 3 -10.34 -10.32 1.48
C ARG A 3 -9.17 -9.68 0.75
N ILE A 4 -8.05 -9.58 1.43
CA ILE A 4 -6.79 -9.09 0.87
C ILE A 4 -5.69 -10.11 1.11
N ILE A 5 -4.61 -10.00 0.34
CA ILE A 5 -3.38 -10.73 0.63
C ILE A 5 -2.51 -9.82 1.50
N LYS A 6 -2.04 -10.29 2.64
CA LYS A 6 -1.09 -9.58 3.51
C LYS A 6 -0.05 -10.56 4.03
N ASN A 7 1.24 -10.23 3.95
CA ASN A 7 2.34 -11.05 4.46
C ASN A 7 2.29 -12.53 4.01
N ASN A 8 1.94 -12.78 2.74
CA ASN A 8 1.78 -14.11 2.12
C ASN A 8 0.55 -14.91 2.58
N GLU A 9 -0.40 -14.27 3.25
CA GLU A 9 -1.61 -14.93 3.72
C GLU A 9 -2.84 -14.17 3.24
N VAL A 10 -3.93 -14.90 3.01
CA VAL A 10 -5.23 -14.28 2.70
C VAL A 10 -5.94 -14.00 4.02
N ILE A 11 -6.25 -12.74 4.27
CA ILE A 11 -6.95 -12.29 5.48
C ILE A 11 -8.22 -11.54 5.11
N ASP A 12 -9.16 -11.46 6.05
CA ASP A 12 -10.33 -10.61 5.89
C ASP A 12 -9.94 -9.13 6.07
N GLU A 13 -10.48 -8.26 5.21
CA GLU A 13 -10.28 -6.82 5.28
C GLU A 13 -10.98 -6.25 6.52
N THR A 14 -10.26 -5.41 7.25
CA THR A 14 -10.73 -4.73 8.48
C THR A 14 -10.70 -3.21 8.35
N TRP A 15 -9.91 -2.68 7.42
CA TRP A 15 -9.78 -1.25 7.17
C TRP A 15 -10.83 -0.75 6.19
N HIS A 16 -11.38 0.43 6.47
CA HIS A 16 -12.32 1.10 5.59
C HIS A 16 -11.59 2.11 4.70
N LEU A 17 -11.47 1.79 3.41
CA LEU A 17 -10.94 2.71 2.41
C LEU A 17 -11.97 3.79 2.09
N LEU A 18 -11.61 5.05 2.32
CA LEU A 18 -12.50 6.17 2.06
C LEU A 18 -12.35 6.69 0.62
N PRO A 19 -13.46 7.02 -0.07
CA PRO A 19 -13.44 7.69 -1.37
C PRO A 19 -12.63 8.99 -1.37
N LYS A 20 -12.12 9.38 -2.54
CA LYS A 20 -11.25 10.56 -2.72
C LYS A 20 -11.90 11.88 -2.27
N ASP A 21 -13.21 11.97 -2.40
CA ASP A 21 -14.05 13.14 -2.11
C ASP A 21 -14.67 13.12 -0.70
N THR A 22 -14.19 12.23 0.19
CA THR A 22 -14.69 12.15 1.57
C THR A 22 -14.38 13.41 2.37
N THR A 23 -15.37 13.90 3.11
CA THR A 23 -15.22 15.06 4.00
C THR A 23 -15.06 14.65 5.47
N PHE A 24 -14.39 15.50 6.26
CA PHE A 24 -14.06 15.21 7.66
C PHE A 24 -15.30 14.97 8.55
N ASP A 25 -16.40 15.69 8.32
CA ASP A 25 -17.61 15.63 9.15
C ASP A 25 -18.32 14.27 9.12
N SER A 26 -18.00 13.43 8.13
CA SER A 26 -18.60 12.11 7.93
C SER A 26 -17.83 10.96 8.58
N LEU A 27 -16.69 11.25 9.23
CA LEU A 27 -15.80 10.23 9.77
C LEU A 27 -16.29 9.69 11.12
N SER A 28 -16.32 8.36 11.24
CA SER A 28 -16.42 7.67 12.53
C SER A 28 -15.20 7.97 13.40
N ASN A 29 -15.34 8.01 14.73
CA ASN A 29 -14.17 8.24 15.61
C ASN A 29 -13.37 6.96 15.91
N CYS A 30 -13.99 5.79 15.81
CA CYS A 30 -13.43 4.54 16.34
C CYS A 30 -13.03 3.52 15.26
N ASP A 31 -13.49 3.69 14.02
CA ASP A 31 -13.19 2.73 12.95
C ASP A 31 -11.76 2.91 12.40
N ASP A 32 -11.16 1.83 11.93
CA ASP A 32 -9.88 1.87 11.21
C ASP A 32 -10.10 2.38 9.78
N LEU A 33 -9.58 3.57 9.48
CA LEU A 33 -9.84 4.27 8.21
C LEU A 33 -8.55 4.46 7.41
N ILE A 34 -8.65 4.27 6.09
CA ILE A 34 -7.63 4.70 5.13
C ILE A 34 -8.17 5.93 4.40
N VAL A 35 -7.65 7.11 4.74
CA VAL A 35 -8.15 8.41 4.27
C VAL A 35 -7.41 8.86 3.00
N PRO A 36 -8.03 9.62 2.08
CA PRO A 36 -7.30 10.21 0.96
C PRO A 36 -6.26 11.23 1.44
N LEU A 37 -5.14 11.34 0.72
CA LEU A 37 -4.04 12.26 1.07
C LEU A 37 -4.50 13.71 1.25
N ALA A 38 -5.43 14.19 0.41
CA ALA A 38 -6.00 15.53 0.55
C ALA A 38 -6.63 15.77 1.93
N LEU A 39 -7.40 14.80 2.45
CA LEU A 39 -8.03 14.90 3.76
C LEU A 39 -6.99 14.89 4.88
N TRP A 40 -5.91 14.10 4.73
CA TRP A 40 -4.77 14.14 5.65
C TRP A 40 -4.10 15.52 5.69
N ARG A 41 -3.86 16.13 4.52
CA ARG A 41 -3.22 17.45 4.40
C ARG A 41 -4.03 18.54 5.09
N GLU A 42 -5.36 18.48 5.00
CA GLU A 42 -6.24 19.48 5.59
C GLU A 42 -6.50 19.25 7.09
N HIS A 43 -6.67 17.99 7.51
CA HIS A 43 -7.18 17.66 8.86
C HIS A 43 -6.26 16.76 9.67
N GLY A 44 -4.96 16.67 9.34
CA GLY A 44 -4.05 15.70 9.94
C GLY A 44 -3.97 15.73 11.48
N HIS A 45 -4.08 16.90 12.11
CA HIS A 45 -4.15 16.99 13.58
C HIS A 45 -5.40 16.31 14.15
N ALA A 46 -6.56 16.54 13.54
CA ALA A 46 -7.83 15.97 14.01
C ALA A 46 -7.92 14.46 13.72
N LEU A 47 -7.40 14.03 12.57
CA LEU A 47 -7.33 12.61 12.19
C LEU A 47 -6.46 11.80 13.16
N LYS A 48 -5.36 12.38 13.65
CA LYS A 48 -4.50 11.79 14.69
C LYS A 48 -5.15 11.67 16.05
N ALA A 49 -6.14 12.52 16.34
CA ALA A 49 -6.83 12.53 17.62
C ALA A 49 -7.99 11.52 17.69
N ARG A 50 -8.28 10.82 16.58
CA ARG A 50 -9.27 9.74 16.54
C ARG A 50 -8.77 8.54 17.33
N ASP A 51 -9.70 7.76 17.88
CA ASP A 51 -9.40 6.54 18.63
C ASP A 51 -9.15 5.34 17.72
N GLY A 52 -9.73 5.35 16.52
CA GLY A 52 -9.54 4.31 15.51
C GLY A 52 -8.21 4.41 14.77
N GLY A 53 -7.83 3.32 14.10
CA GLY A 53 -6.63 3.25 13.29
C GLY A 53 -6.59 4.29 12.17
N LEU A 54 -5.38 4.77 11.89
CA LEU A 54 -5.12 5.78 10.87
C LEU A 54 -4.24 5.22 9.77
N GLY A 55 -4.80 5.18 8.57
CA GLY A 55 -4.09 4.96 7.33
C GLY A 55 -4.35 6.09 6.34
N VAL A 56 -3.49 6.19 5.33
CA VAL A 56 -3.64 7.14 4.22
C VAL A 56 -3.48 6.42 2.90
N TRP A 57 -4.18 6.89 1.87
CA TRP A 57 -3.95 6.43 0.51
C TRP A 57 -3.57 7.58 -0.42
N LEU A 58 -2.67 7.28 -1.35
CA LEU A 58 -2.21 8.19 -2.39
C LEU A 58 -2.78 7.71 -3.73
N ASP A 59 -3.32 8.64 -4.49
CA ASP A 59 -3.63 8.43 -5.89
C ASP A 59 -2.34 8.44 -6.74
N SER A 60 -2.41 7.98 -7.98
CA SER A 60 -1.19 7.77 -8.78
C SER A 60 -0.46 9.04 -9.21
N ASP A 61 -1.12 10.20 -9.12
CA ASP A 61 -0.55 11.53 -9.36
C ASP A 61 -0.02 12.22 -8.10
N GLU A 62 -0.15 11.58 -6.93
CA GLU A 62 0.32 12.09 -5.64
C GLU A 62 1.69 11.46 -5.27
N GLU A 63 2.49 12.20 -4.51
CA GLU A 63 3.87 11.83 -4.22
C GLU A 63 4.07 11.42 -2.75
N ALA A 64 4.89 10.40 -2.49
CA ALA A 64 5.23 9.96 -1.14
C ALA A 64 5.86 11.08 -0.29
N GLU A 65 6.59 11.98 -0.94
CA GLU A 65 7.16 13.20 -0.38
C GLU A 65 6.13 14.09 0.33
N GLU A 66 4.86 14.08 -0.11
CA GLU A 66 3.79 14.88 0.50
C GLU A 66 3.41 14.38 1.90
N ILE A 67 3.70 13.11 2.20
CA ILE A 67 3.60 12.57 3.57
C ILE A 67 4.87 12.90 4.36
N GLY A 68 6.04 12.77 3.72
CA GLY A 68 7.33 13.08 4.33
C GLY A 68 7.58 12.32 5.64
N ASP A 69 8.08 13.01 6.67
CA ASP A 69 8.39 12.39 7.97
C ASP A 69 7.15 11.96 8.77
N ALA A 70 5.95 12.24 8.27
CA ALA A 70 4.71 11.78 8.89
C ALA A 70 4.40 10.31 8.59
N VAL A 71 5.22 9.60 7.80
CA VAL A 71 4.98 8.18 7.45
C VAL A 71 4.78 7.28 8.67
N ASP A 72 5.49 7.55 9.77
CA ASP A 72 5.43 6.75 11.00
C ASP A 72 4.12 6.94 11.78
N GLN A 73 3.27 7.89 11.37
CA GLN A 73 1.96 8.14 11.98
C GLN A 73 0.89 7.20 11.42
N PHE A 74 1.17 6.51 10.32
CA PHE A 74 0.23 5.63 9.65
C PHE A 74 0.51 4.16 9.97
N GLN A 75 -0.55 3.42 10.25
CA GLN A 75 -0.48 1.96 10.36
C GLN A 75 -0.56 1.29 8.98
N VAL A 76 -1.25 1.95 8.03
CA VAL A 76 -1.38 1.53 6.63
C VAL A 76 -1.16 2.73 5.72
N ILE A 77 -0.26 2.58 4.74
CA ILE A 77 -0.17 3.48 3.59
C ILE A 77 -0.60 2.67 2.38
N ALA A 78 -1.63 3.12 1.68
CA ALA A 78 -2.11 2.47 0.46
C ALA A 78 -1.71 3.30 -0.77
N LEU A 79 -1.30 2.63 -1.85
CA LEU A 79 -0.97 3.27 -3.11
C LEU A 79 -1.91 2.77 -4.20
N ASN A 80 -2.58 3.70 -4.86
CA ASN A 80 -3.57 3.39 -5.88
C ASN A 80 -2.93 3.09 -7.22
N PHE A 81 -3.48 2.09 -7.90
CA PHE A 81 -3.18 1.75 -9.29
C PHE A 81 -4.47 1.94 -10.10
N PRO A 82 -4.73 3.14 -10.67
CA PRO A 82 -5.99 3.40 -11.38
C PRO A 82 -6.13 2.58 -12.66
N ALA A 83 -5.01 2.17 -13.27
CA ALA A 83 -4.97 1.30 -14.43
C ALA A 83 -3.68 0.47 -14.41
N PHE A 84 -3.70 -0.74 -14.98
CA PHE A 84 -2.53 -1.62 -15.06
C PHE A 84 -1.28 -1.02 -15.71
N THR A 85 -1.44 0.02 -16.54
CA THR A 85 -0.35 0.73 -17.21
C THR A 85 0.32 1.79 -16.34
N ASP A 86 -0.26 2.13 -15.18
CA ASP A 86 0.28 3.14 -14.29
C ASP A 86 1.29 2.54 -13.31
N GLY A 87 2.56 2.89 -13.48
CA GLY A 87 3.66 2.40 -12.66
C GLY A 87 4.11 3.35 -11.54
N ARG A 88 3.52 4.53 -11.39
CA ARG A 88 4.04 5.58 -10.47
C ARG A 88 4.09 5.12 -9.02
N SER A 89 3.07 4.38 -8.60
CA SER A 89 2.96 3.78 -7.26
C SER A 89 4.11 2.83 -6.92
N PHE A 90 4.82 2.23 -7.88
CA PHE A 90 6.06 1.48 -7.60
C PHE A 90 7.19 2.38 -7.10
N SER A 91 7.30 3.60 -7.64
CA SER A 91 8.32 4.56 -7.23
C SER A 91 7.99 5.14 -5.84
N ASN A 92 6.72 5.44 -5.58
CA ASN A 92 6.27 5.84 -4.25
C ASN A 92 6.56 4.74 -3.21
N ALA A 93 6.29 3.47 -3.52
CA ALA A 93 6.60 2.36 -2.62
C ALA A 93 8.09 2.28 -2.24
N ARG A 94 8.97 2.42 -3.24
CA ARG A 94 10.42 2.50 -3.05
C ARG A 94 10.81 3.66 -2.16
N LEU A 95 10.28 4.85 -2.39
CA LEU A 95 10.57 6.03 -1.57
C LEU A 95 10.13 5.83 -0.12
N LEU A 96 8.92 5.31 0.09
CA LEU A 96 8.39 5.03 1.43
C LEU A 96 9.30 4.06 2.19
N ARG A 97 9.75 2.96 1.57
CA ARG A 97 10.59 1.96 2.24
C ARG A 97 12.05 2.36 2.36
N ASP A 98 12.66 2.83 1.26
CA ASP A 98 14.10 3.00 1.14
C ASP A 98 14.55 4.38 1.67
N ARG A 99 13.75 5.43 1.45
CA ARG A 99 14.09 6.81 1.84
C ARG A 99 13.47 7.21 3.17
N TYR A 100 12.17 7.02 3.31
CA TYR A 100 11.44 7.39 4.53
C TYR A 100 11.44 6.30 5.59
N GLY A 101 11.93 5.10 5.25
CA GLY A 101 12.12 4.02 6.21
C GLY A 101 10.81 3.41 6.75
N TYR A 102 9.67 3.70 6.14
CA TYR A 102 8.34 3.28 6.60
C TYR A 102 8.29 1.77 6.82
N LYS A 103 7.86 1.35 8.02
CA LYS A 103 7.79 -0.06 8.46
C LYS A 103 6.37 -0.60 8.62
N GLY A 104 5.35 0.27 8.53
CA GLY A 104 3.95 -0.15 8.59
C GLY A 104 3.53 -0.91 7.33
N GLU A 105 2.24 -1.20 7.23
CA GLU A 105 1.68 -1.90 6.09
C GLU A 105 1.70 -1.00 4.85
N LEU A 106 2.22 -1.51 3.73
CA LEU A 106 2.21 -0.85 2.43
C LEU A 106 1.32 -1.64 1.47
N ARG A 107 0.13 -1.10 1.21
CA ARG A 107 -0.95 -1.77 0.51
C ARG A 107 -1.10 -1.31 -0.93
N ALA A 108 -1.16 -2.23 -1.87
CA ALA A 108 -1.59 -1.93 -3.25
C ALA A 108 -3.13 -1.98 -3.33
N ILE A 109 -3.76 -0.95 -3.90
CA ILE A 109 -5.21 -0.86 -4.13
C ILE A 109 -5.50 -0.48 -5.59
N GLY A 110 -6.74 -0.67 -6.05
CA GLY A 110 -7.15 -0.36 -7.43
C GLY A 110 -7.04 -1.58 -8.37
N ASP A 111 -6.47 -1.39 -9.55
CA ASP A 111 -6.30 -2.40 -10.60
C ASP A 111 -5.10 -3.34 -10.31
N VAL A 112 -5.13 -4.00 -9.15
CA VAL A 112 -4.08 -4.91 -8.70
C VAL A 112 -4.25 -6.29 -9.33
N LEU A 113 -3.28 -6.68 -10.18
CA LEU A 113 -3.29 -7.93 -10.94
C LEU A 113 -2.30 -8.95 -10.37
N ARG A 114 -2.67 -10.24 -10.44
CA ARG A 114 -1.83 -11.38 -10.03
C ARG A 114 -0.40 -11.28 -10.56
N ASP A 115 -0.25 -11.01 -11.85
CA ASP A 115 1.05 -11.04 -12.55
C ASP A 115 1.98 -9.89 -12.14
N GLN A 116 1.46 -8.87 -11.44
CA GLN A 116 2.25 -7.76 -10.91
C GLN A 116 2.65 -7.97 -9.44
N LEU A 117 2.01 -8.87 -8.72
CA LEU A 117 2.18 -9.04 -7.27
C LEU A 117 3.64 -9.32 -6.89
N PHE A 118 4.33 -10.18 -7.64
CA PHE A 118 5.75 -10.45 -7.44
C PHE A 118 6.56 -9.14 -7.48
N TYR A 119 6.42 -8.35 -8.55
CA TYR A 119 7.17 -7.10 -8.72
C TYR A 119 6.79 -6.03 -7.70
N MET A 120 5.51 -5.97 -7.30
CA MET A 120 5.04 -5.07 -6.25
C MET A 120 5.74 -5.42 -4.93
N ARG A 121 5.78 -6.70 -4.54
CA ARG A 121 6.53 -7.12 -3.33
C ARG A 121 7.97 -6.64 -3.38
N ARG A 122 8.64 -6.80 -4.53
CA ARG A 122 10.04 -6.39 -4.69
C ARG A 122 10.26 -4.89 -4.49
N CYS A 123 9.23 -4.07 -4.75
CA CYS A 123 9.26 -2.63 -4.51
C CYS A 123 8.84 -2.24 -3.09
N GLY A 124 8.48 -3.20 -2.23
CA GLY A 124 8.21 -2.97 -0.82
C GLY A 124 6.76 -3.18 -0.35
N PHE A 125 5.85 -3.53 -1.25
CA PHE A 125 4.46 -3.84 -0.89
C PHE A 125 4.37 -5.14 -0.09
N ASP A 126 3.58 -5.13 0.99
CA ASP A 126 3.34 -6.31 1.83
C ASP A 126 1.85 -6.67 1.93
N ALA A 127 0.96 -5.79 1.45
CA ALA A 127 -0.48 -6.01 1.35
C ALA A 127 -1.04 -5.70 -0.05
N PHE A 128 -2.05 -6.45 -0.49
CA PHE A 128 -2.61 -6.38 -1.83
C PHE A 128 -4.12 -6.56 -1.78
N ALA A 129 -4.85 -5.49 -2.07
CA ALA A 129 -6.28 -5.53 -2.33
C ALA A 129 -6.51 -5.87 -3.81
N VAL A 130 -6.51 -7.17 -4.11
CA VAL A 130 -6.83 -7.65 -5.46
C VAL A 130 -8.26 -7.26 -5.84
N ARG A 131 -8.51 -7.10 -7.14
CA ARG A 131 -9.83 -6.76 -7.65
C ARG A 131 -10.88 -7.76 -7.17
N ALA A 132 -12.10 -7.28 -6.92
CA ALA A 132 -13.19 -8.09 -6.40
C ALA A 132 -13.63 -9.24 -7.35
N ASP A 133 -13.28 -9.17 -8.64
CA ASP A 133 -13.53 -10.19 -9.65
C ASP A 133 -12.43 -11.27 -9.73
N LYS A 134 -11.46 -11.26 -8.81
CA LYS A 134 -10.34 -12.23 -8.74
C LYS A 134 -10.33 -12.97 -7.41
N ASP A 135 -9.89 -14.23 -7.44
CA ASP A 135 -9.68 -15.02 -6.22
C ASP A 135 -8.34 -14.64 -5.56
N PRO A 136 -8.34 -14.10 -4.32
CA PRO A 136 -7.10 -13.79 -3.60
C PRO A 136 -6.21 -15.01 -3.34
N TYR A 137 -6.77 -16.23 -3.24
CA TYR A 137 -5.96 -17.44 -3.06
C TYR A 137 -5.20 -17.82 -4.34
N GLU A 138 -5.83 -17.68 -5.52
CA GLU A 138 -5.13 -17.87 -6.79
C GLU A 138 -4.10 -16.76 -7.05
N ALA A 139 -4.46 -15.52 -6.69
CA ALA A 139 -3.57 -14.39 -6.83
C ALA A 139 -2.32 -14.52 -5.93
N LEU A 140 -2.46 -15.05 -4.71
CA LEU A 140 -1.36 -15.29 -3.77
C LEU A 140 -0.22 -16.10 -4.39
N GLU A 141 -0.53 -17.06 -5.27
CA GLU A 141 0.49 -17.85 -5.96
C GLU A 141 1.37 -17.01 -6.91
N GLY A 142 0.88 -15.88 -7.41
CA GLY A 142 1.65 -14.92 -8.22
C GLY A 142 2.86 -14.34 -7.48
N LEU A 143 2.87 -14.37 -6.15
CA LEU A 143 4.02 -13.94 -5.33
C LEU A 143 5.20 -14.92 -5.39
N LYS A 144 5.00 -16.11 -5.98
CA LYS A 144 6.00 -17.17 -6.10
C LYS A 144 6.42 -17.43 -7.56
N ASP A 145 5.96 -16.61 -8.51
CA ASP A 145 6.18 -16.83 -9.96
C ASP A 145 7.68 -16.88 -10.35
N PHE A 146 8.56 -16.25 -9.56
CA PHE A 146 10.00 -16.31 -9.78
C PHE A 146 10.74 -16.68 -8.49
N SER A 147 11.67 -17.64 -8.60
CA SER A 147 12.50 -18.11 -7.49
C SER A 147 13.86 -17.40 -7.39
N VAL A 148 14.32 -16.78 -8.49
CA VAL A 148 15.63 -16.11 -8.56
C VAL A 148 15.47 -14.73 -9.20
N THR A 149 16.07 -13.73 -8.55
CA THR A 149 16.04 -12.34 -9.01
C THR A 149 17.46 -11.87 -9.32
N TYR A 150 17.68 -11.31 -10.51
CA TYR A 150 18.99 -10.77 -10.88
C TYR A 150 19.27 -9.40 -10.25
N GLN A 151 18.32 -8.48 -10.37
CA GLN A 151 18.44 -7.08 -9.93
C GLN A 151 18.28 -6.94 -8.42
N ALA A 152 18.88 -5.90 -7.83
CA ALA A 152 18.59 -5.48 -6.47
C ALA A 152 17.22 -4.80 -6.37
N ALA A 153 16.55 -4.96 -5.23
CA ALA A 153 15.31 -4.27 -4.92
C ALA A 153 15.13 -4.11 -3.40
N THR A 154 13.98 -3.59 -2.95
CA THR A 154 13.73 -3.32 -1.54
C THR A 154 13.72 -4.59 -0.69
N ASP A 155 13.23 -5.69 -1.26
CA ASP A 155 13.22 -7.01 -0.62
C ASP A 155 14.61 -7.67 -0.55
N GLU A 156 15.51 -7.31 -1.46
CA GLU A 156 16.84 -7.87 -1.57
C GLU A 156 17.81 -6.82 -2.17
N PRO A 157 18.53 -6.09 -1.30
CA PRO A 157 19.33 -4.93 -1.71
C PRO A 157 20.60 -5.33 -2.46
N LEU A 158 21.05 -6.59 -2.35
CA LEU A 158 22.23 -7.04 -3.08
C LEU A 158 21.81 -7.67 -4.42
N PRO A 159 22.37 -7.22 -5.56
CA PRO A 159 22.14 -7.87 -6.84
C PRO A 159 22.80 -9.25 -6.85
N LEU A 160 22.27 -10.18 -7.66
CA LEU A 160 22.68 -11.59 -7.63
C LEU A 160 24.20 -11.80 -7.77
N PHE A 161 24.87 -11.02 -8.63
CA PHE A 161 26.30 -11.12 -8.85
C PHE A 161 27.18 -10.69 -7.66
N ARG A 162 26.58 -10.06 -6.63
CA ARG A 162 27.24 -9.68 -5.37
C ARG A 162 26.85 -10.58 -4.19
N ARG A 163 26.02 -11.61 -4.37
CA ARG A 163 25.56 -12.52 -3.28
C ARG A 163 26.52 -13.70 -3.03
N ARG A 164 27.82 -13.50 -3.23
CA ARG A 164 28.85 -14.56 -3.13
C ARG A 164 29.75 -14.32 -1.93
#